data_AF-A0A6C0HEJ8-F1
#
_entry.id   AF-A0A6C0HEJ8-F1
#
_cell.length_a   1.000
_cell.length_b   1.000
_cell.length_c   1.000
_cell.angle_alpha   90.00
_cell.angle_beta   90.00
_cell.angle_gamma   90.00
#
_symmetry.space_group_name_H-M   'P 1'
#
loop_
_entity.id
_entity.type
_entity.pdbx_description
1 polymer ?
#
loop_
_entity_poly.entity_id
_entity_poly.type
_entity_poly.pdbx_seq_one_letter_code
_entity_poly.pdbx_strand_id
1 'polypeptide(L)'
;MPGRIPPSTWGPFFWHTMHILALGYPNTPTYAEKRAAKEFFESLQHLIPCPVCRHHYTDYLKENPLTPSLDTRKDLFTWTINLHNTVNKQLGKPEFTEMESINFYHTLGELNRSPIWTPDDLQAIQFREALKIIGIIVSGGAILGGLYFGFSMYFKPSNK
;
A
#
# COMPACT_ATOMS: atom_id res chain seq x y z
N MET A 1 -10.41 19.40 -7.64
CA MET A 1 -9.21 18.58 -7.41
C MET A 1 -9.39 17.28 -8.18
N PRO A 2 -8.39 16.80 -8.92
CA PRO A 2 -8.48 15.51 -9.59
C PRO A 2 -8.84 14.41 -8.57
N GLY A 3 -9.55 13.39 -9.04
CA GLY A 3 -10.39 12.48 -8.24
C GLY A 3 -9.76 11.90 -6.98
N ARG A 4 -10.63 11.53 -6.02
CA ARG A 4 -10.25 10.90 -4.74
C ARG A 4 -9.27 9.75 -5.00
N ILE A 5 -8.05 9.87 -4.48
CA ILE A 5 -7.05 8.78 -4.52
C ILE A 5 -7.63 7.59 -3.74
N PRO A 6 -7.72 6.40 -4.34
CA PRO A 6 -8.36 5.26 -3.70
C PRO A 6 -7.57 4.80 -2.45
N PRO A 7 -8.25 4.28 -1.40
CA PRO A 7 -7.58 3.79 -0.19
C PRO A 7 -6.50 2.74 -0.44
N SER A 8 -6.60 1.96 -1.52
CA SER A 8 -5.58 0.98 -1.89
C SER A 8 -4.22 1.62 -2.22
N THR A 9 -4.18 2.90 -2.61
CA THR A 9 -2.93 3.60 -2.96
C THR A 9 -2.17 4.06 -1.72
N TRP A 10 -2.86 4.59 -0.70
CA TRP A 10 -2.20 5.19 0.49
C TRP A 10 -2.38 4.36 1.76
N GLY A 11 -3.38 3.48 1.82
CA GLY A 11 -3.72 2.66 2.98
C GLY A 11 -2.56 1.79 3.47
N PRO A 12 -1.83 1.07 2.60
CA PRO A 12 -0.66 0.30 3.03
C PRO A 12 0.38 1.15 3.78
N PHE A 13 0.61 2.40 3.35
CA PHE A 13 1.54 3.31 4.03
C PHE A 13 1.10 3.60 5.45
N PHE A 14 -0.17 3.92 5.67
CA PHE A 14 -0.69 4.20 7.01
C PHE A 14 -0.61 2.97 7.91
N TRP A 15 -1.00 1.78 7.40
CA TRP A 15 -0.91 0.55 8.18
C TRP A 15 0.52 0.21 8.57
N HIS A 16 1.47 0.27 7.64
CA HIS A 16 2.88 0.02 7.95
C HIS A 16 3.44 1.07 8.93
N THR A 17 3.11 2.35 8.77
CA THR A 17 3.51 3.38 9.75
C THR A 17 2.98 3.07 11.15
N MET A 18 1.70 2.73 11.29
CA MET A 18 1.09 2.40 12.59
C MET A 18 1.75 1.17 13.24
N HIS A 19 1.93 0.09 12.47
CA HIS A 19 2.52 -1.14 13.01
C HIS A 19 4.00 -0.98 13.35
N ILE A 20 4.79 -0.32 12.50
CA ILE A 20 6.22 -0.08 12.76
C ILE A 20 6.38 0.84 13.98
N LEU A 21 5.56 1.88 14.10
CA LEU A 21 5.56 2.75 15.28
C LEU A 21 5.25 1.93 16.55
N ALA A 22 4.22 1.09 16.51
CA ALA A 22 3.88 0.24 17.65
C ALA A 22 4.96 -0.79 17.99
N LEU A 23 5.63 -1.39 16.99
CA LEU A 23 6.78 -2.29 17.19
C LEU A 23 7.99 -1.54 17.79
N GLY A 24 8.22 -0.30 17.36
CA GLY A 24 9.29 0.56 17.89
C GLY A 24 8.98 1.19 19.24
N TYR A 25 7.73 1.11 19.72
CA TYR A 25 7.31 1.70 20.99
C TYR A 25 8.07 1.08 22.18
N PRO A 26 8.38 1.81 23.27
CA PRO A 26 9.10 1.23 24.41
C PRO A 26 8.30 0.16 25.16
N ASN A 27 9.00 -0.80 25.77
CA ASN A 27 8.38 -1.75 26.70
C ASN A 27 7.86 -1.06 27.97
N THR A 28 8.54 -0.01 28.41
CA THR A 28 8.19 0.83 29.57
C THR A 28 8.23 2.30 29.16
N PRO A 29 7.18 2.80 28.49
CA PRO A 29 7.15 4.14 27.92
C PRO A 29 6.97 5.19 29.01
N THR A 30 7.66 6.31 28.83
CA THR A 30 7.50 7.53 29.62
C THR A 30 6.14 8.18 29.37
N TYR A 31 5.75 9.11 30.26
CA TYR A 31 4.53 9.90 30.06
C TYR A 31 4.52 10.65 28.72
N ALA A 32 5.67 11.21 28.31
CA ALA A 32 5.79 11.92 27.05
C ALA A 32 5.59 10.99 25.84
N GLU A 33 6.14 9.78 25.87
CA GLU A 33 5.97 8.79 24.80
C GLU A 33 4.52 8.29 24.72
N LYS A 34 3.87 8.02 25.87
CA LYS A 34 2.43 7.68 25.92
C LYS A 34 1.58 8.77 25.30
N ARG A 35 1.85 10.03 25.67
CA ARG A 35 1.13 11.19 25.15
C ARG A 35 1.34 11.33 23.63
N ALA A 36 2.57 11.23 23.14
CA ALA A 36 2.87 11.34 21.72
C ALA A 36 2.19 10.23 20.90
N ALA A 37 2.21 8.99 21.38
CA ALA A 37 1.50 7.87 20.75
C ALA A 37 -0.02 8.13 20.73
N LYS A 38 -0.60 8.56 21.86
CA LYS A 38 -2.01 8.89 21.96
C LYS A 38 -2.42 9.96 20.95
N GLU A 39 -1.69 11.08 20.91
CA GLU A 39 -1.94 12.18 19.99
C GLU A 39 -1.82 11.75 18.53
N PHE A 40 -0.80 10.94 18.19
CA PHE A 40 -0.62 10.40 16.85
C PHE A 40 -1.83 9.57 16.39
N PHE A 41 -2.20 8.52 17.14
CA PHE A 41 -3.27 7.61 16.74
C PHE A 41 -4.64 8.28 16.79
N GLU A 42 -4.97 9.02 17.85
CA GLU A 42 -6.27 9.69 17.94
C GLU A 42 -6.44 10.77 16.87
N SER A 43 -5.36 11.40 16.39
CA SER A 43 -5.45 12.38 15.28
C SER A 43 -5.87 11.75 13.95
N LEU A 44 -5.64 10.45 13.76
CA LEU A 44 -6.00 9.76 12.49
C LEU A 44 -7.50 9.79 12.21
N GLN A 45 -8.34 9.90 13.25
CA GLN A 45 -9.80 10.05 13.10
C GLN A 45 -10.18 11.32 12.30
N HIS A 46 -9.30 12.32 12.27
CA HIS A 46 -9.47 13.56 11.53
C HIS A 46 -8.69 13.57 10.20
N LEU A 47 -7.53 12.91 10.17
CA LEU A 47 -6.54 13.07 9.10
C LEU A 47 -6.60 12.00 8.00
N ILE A 48 -7.23 10.84 8.24
CA ILE A 48 -7.36 9.80 7.21
C ILE A 48 -8.09 10.40 5.98
N PRO A 49 -7.54 10.33 4.75
CA PRO A 49 -8.07 11.03 3.57
C PRO A 49 -9.27 10.30 2.91
N CYS A 50 -10.15 9.71 3.73
CA CYS A 50 -11.33 8.97 3.32
C CYS A 50 -12.44 9.17 4.37
N PRO A 51 -13.55 9.85 4.05
CA PRO A 51 -14.63 10.14 5.01
C PRO A 51 -15.23 8.88 5.65
N VAL A 52 -15.51 7.84 4.86
CA VAL A 52 -16.06 6.57 5.37
C VAL A 52 -15.05 5.87 6.29
N CYS A 53 -13.78 5.86 5.88
CA CYS A 53 -12.71 5.28 6.69
C CYS A 53 -12.53 6.02 8.02
N ARG A 54 -12.62 7.36 8.03
CA ARG A 54 -12.59 8.17 9.26
C ARG A 54 -13.76 7.84 10.17
N HIS A 55 -14.96 7.70 9.62
CA HIS A 55 -16.14 7.34 10.41
C HIS A 55 -15.94 6.00 11.12
N HIS A 56 -15.55 4.95 10.37
CA HIS A 56 -15.26 3.65 10.96
C HIS A 56 -14.12 3.68 11.98
N TYR A 57 -13.05 4.44 11.72
CA TYR A 57 -11.94 4.61 12.66
C TYR A 57 -12.37 5.33 13.95
N THR A 58 -13.22 6.36 13.81
CA THR A 58 -13.78 7.10 14.95
C THR A 58 -14.65 6.20 15.82
N ASP A 59 -15.48 5.36 15.20
CA ASP A 59 -16.33 4.43 15.93
C ASP A 59 -15.52 3.32 16.59
N TYR A 60 -14.49 2.81 15.91
CA TYR A 60 -13.55 1.87 16.51
C TYR A 60 -12.88 2.44 17.77
N LEU A 61 -12.44 3.71 17.74
CA LEU A 61 -11.85 4.38 18.91
C LEU A 61 -12.81 4.52 20.09
N LYS A 62 -14.12 4.70 19.84
CA LYS A 62 -15.13 4.77 20.90
C LYS A 62 -15.31 3.41 21.59
N GLU A 63 -15.31 2.34 20.79
CA GLU A 63 -15.50 0.96 21.27
C GLU A 63 -14.22 0.39 21.90
N ASN A 64 -13.05 0.79 21.39
CA ASN A 64 -11.73 0.27 21.74
C ASN A 64 -10.80 1.44 22.07
N PRO A 65 -11.03 2.14 23.20
CA PRO A 65 -10.24 3.31 23.57
C PRO A 65 -8.75 2.95 23.64
N LEU A 66 -7.89 3.81 23.10
CA LEU A 66 -6.46 3.57 22.98
C LEU A 66 -5.72 3.59 24.33
N THR A 67 -6.21 4.38 25.30
CA THR A 67 -5.49 4.69 26.54
C THR A 67 -4.98 3.45 27.31
N PRO A 68 -5.77 2.37 27.49
CA PRO A 68 -5.30 1.14 28.16
C PRO A 68 -4.20 0.40 27.39
N SER A 69 -4.03 0.67 26.10
CA SER A 69 -3.04 0.01 25.24
C SER A 69 -1.71 0.77 25.13
N LEU A 70 -1.50 1.82 25.94
CA LEU A 70 -0.29 2.63 25.89
C LEU A 70 0.77 2.26 26.93
N ASP A 71 0.50 1.26 27.77
CA ASP A 71 1.38 0.90 28.88
C ASP A 71 2.60 0.08 28.47
N THR A 72 2.51 -0.68 27.38
CA THR A 72 3.64 -1.45 26.83
C THR A 72 3.63 -1.48 25.31
N ARG A 73 4.79 -1.78 24.71
CA ARG A 73 4.92 -2.13 23.29
C ARG A 73 3.91 -3.18 22.85
N LYS A 74 3.76 -4.25 23.64
CA LYS A 74 2.89 -5.36 23.31
C LYS A 74 1.44 -4.89 23.21
N ASP A 75 0.97 -4.18 24.24
CA ASP A 75 -0.44 -3.74 24.27
C ASP A 75 -0.76 -2.81 23.10
N LEU A 76 0.16 -1.89 22.76
CA LEU A 76 -0.02 -0.98 21.63
C LEU A 76 -0.01 -1.75 20.31
N PHE A 77 0.92 -2.69 20.14
CA PHE A 77 1.00 -3.50 18.94
C PHE A 77 -0.26 -4.35 18.74
N THR A 78 -0.69 -5.06 19.79
CA THR A 78 -1.95 -5.82 19.81
C THR A 78 -3.13 -4.93 19.41
N TRP A 79 -3.23 -3.71 19.95
CA TRP A 79 -4.28 -2.76 19.58
C TRP A 79 -4.25 -2.43 18.08
N THR A 80 -3.08 -2.19 17.49
CA THR A 80 -2.98 -1.93 16.03
C THR A 80 -3.39 -3.13 15.18
N ILE A 81 -3.07 -4.36 15.61
CA ILE A 81 -3.47 -5.59 14.91
C ILE A 81 -4.99 -5.77 14.97
N ASN A 82 -5.61 -5.59 16.14
CA ASN A 82 -7.06 -5.70 16.32
C ASN A 82 -7.82 -4.67 15.47
N LEU A 83 -7.32 -3.43 15.43
CA LEU A 83 -7.84 -2.39 14.55
C LEU A 83 -7.77 -2.83 13.08
N HIS A 84 -6.61 -3.30 12.61
CA HIS A 84 -6.44 -3.72 11.21
C HIS A 84 -7.33 -4.93 10.87
N ASN A 85 -7.42 -5.91 11.76
CA ASN A 85 -8.27 -7.09 11.57
C ASN A 85 -9.76 -6.74 11.56
N THR A 86 -10.19 -5.74 12.34
CA THR A 86 -11.57 -5.23 12.27
C THR A 86 -11.88 -4.70 10.87
N VAL A 87 -10.96 -3.96 10.26
CA VAL A 87 -11.09 -3.47 8.88
C VAL A 87 -11.01 -4.62 7.87
N ASN A 88 -10.11 -5.59 8.07
CA ASN A 88 -9.99 -6.75 7.18
C ASN A 88 -11.29 -7.56 7.16
N LYS A 89 -11.87 -7.84 8.33
CA LYS A 89 -13.15 -8.52 8.47
C LYS A 89 -14.28 -7.79 7.74
N GLN A 90 -14.38 -6.47 7.87
CA GLN A 90 -15.36 -5.66 7.15
C GLN A 90 -15.19 -5.72 5.63
N LEU A 91 -13.97 -5.88 5.15
CA LEU A 91 -13.64 -5.95 3.72
C LEU A 91 -13.55 -7.39 3.18
N GLY A 92 -13.85 -8.42 3.99
CA GLY A 92 -13.71 -9.83 3.60
C GLY A 92 -12.26 -10.24 3.31
N LYS A 93 -11.29 -9.61 3.96
CA LYS A 93 -9.86 -9.92 3.86
C LYS A 93 -9.42 -10.86 4.98
N PRO A 94 -8.32 -11.62 4.80
CA PRO A 94 -7.73 -12.43 5.87
C PRO A 94 -7.37 -11.59 7.09
N GLU A 95 -7.53 -12.19 8.26
CA GLU A 95 -7.03 -11.66 9.53
C GLU A 95 -5.60 -12.18 9.78
N PHE A 96 -4.81 -11.42 10.52
CA PHE A 96 -3.43 -11.77 10.84
C PHE A 96 -3.19 -11.80 12.34
N THR A 97 -2.40 -12.76 12.79
CA THR A 97 -1.92 -12.82 14.17
C THR A 97 -0.77 -11.82 14.40
N GLU A 98 -0.50 -11.54 15.68
CA GLU A 98 0.67 -10.74 16.07
C GLU A 98 1.97 -11.39 15.57
N MET A 99 2.08 -12.72 15.69
CA MET A 99 3.28 -13.46 15.29
C MET A 99 3.52 -13.41 13.78
N GLU A 100 2.49 -13.59 12.96
CA GLU A 100 2.61 -13.45 11.50
C GLU A 100 3.05 -12.04 11.11
N SER A 101 2.47 -11.02 11.76
CA SER A 101 2.80 -9.63 11.50
C SER A 101 4.23 -9.28 11.91
N ILE A 102 4.69 -9.78 13.06
CA ILE A 102 6.08 -9.64 13.52
C ILE A 102 7.04 -10.32 12.54
N ASN A 103 6.74 -11.58 12.17
CA ASN A 103 7.57 -12.34 11.24
C ASN A 103 7.69 -11.65 9.89
N PHE A 104 6.60 -11.07 9.38
CA PHE A 104 6.62 -10.27 8.16
C PHE A 104 7.68 -9.15 8.21
N TYR A 105 7.71 -8.34 9.28
CA TYR A 105 8.70 -7.27 9.41
C TYR A 105 10.12 -7.79 9.63
N HIS A 106 10.30 -8.91 10.34
CA HIS A 106 11.61 -9.55 10.49
C HIS A 106 12.17 -10.02 9.13
N THR A 107 11.37 -10.74 8.35
CA THR A 107 11.76 -11.20 7.01
C THR A 107 12.12 -10.03 6.09
N LEU A 108 11.36 -8.92 6.14
CA LEU A 108 11.73 -7.73 5.38
C LEU A 108 13.09 -7.15 5.79
N GLY A 109 13.37 -7.10 7.09
CA GLY A 109 14.66 -6.67 7.62
C GLY A 109 15.82 -7.55 7.15
N GLU A 110 15.66 -8.88 7.20
CA GLU A 110 16.65 -9.85 6.73
C GLU A 110 16.94 -9.72 5.23
N LEU A 111 15.91 -9.40 4.44
CA LEU A 111 16.03 -9.18 3.00
C LEU A 111 16.53 -7.79 2.64
N ASN A 112 16.73 -6.89 3.62
CA ASN A 112 17.01 -5.47 3.41
C ASN A 112 15.98 -4.82 2.46
N ARG A 113 14.69 -5.13 2.68
CA ARG A 113 13.54 -4.70 1.85
C ARG A 113 12.61 -3.78 2.62
N SER A 114 11.99 -2.86 1.87
CA SER A 114 10.89 -2.01 2.35
C SER A 114 9.54 -2.72 2.16
N PRO A 115 8.54 -2.50 3.05
CA PRO A 115 7.22 -3.09 2.91
C PRO A 115 6.38 -2.50 1.76
N ILE A 116 6.80 -1.38 1.15
CA ILE A 116 5.96 -0.67 0.16
C ILE A 116 6.69 -0.37 -1.14
N TRP A 117 7.91 0.18 -1.08
CA TRP A 117 8.66 0.60 -2.26
C TRP A 117 10.17 0.46 -2.07
N THR A 118 10.83 -0.09 -3.08
CA THR A 118 12.26 0.02 -3.32
C THR A 118 12.54 0.81 -4.60
N PRO A 119 13.78 1.31 -4.79
CA PRO A 119 14.20 1.87 -6.08
C PRO A 119 13.98 0.92 -7.27
N ASP A 120 14.07 -0.39 -7.03
CA ASP A 120 13.81 -1.41 -8.06
C ASP A 120 12.33 -1.44 -8.44
N ASP A 121 11.42 -1.26 -7.48
CA ASP A 121 9.98 -1.21 -7.74
C ASP A 121 9.62 0.01 -8.62
N LEU A 122 10.30 1.15 -8.41
CA LEU A 122 10.15 2.34 -9.25
C LEU A 122 10.70 2.13 -10.67
N GLN A 123 11.88 1.52 -10.78
CA GLN A 123 12.47 1.18 -12.08
C GLN A 123 11.60 0.19 -12.85
N ALA A 124 11.03 -0.81 -12.16
CA ALA A 124 10.12 -1.79 -12.78
C ALA A 124 8.87 -1.11 -13.35
N ILE A 125 8.32 -0.09 -12.69
CA ILE A 125 7.21 0.71 -13.25
C ILE A 125 7.66 1.45 -14.50
N GLN A 126 8.78 2.18 -14.44
CA GLN A 126 9.29 2.94 -15.58
C GLN A 126 9.54 2.03 -16.79
N PHE A 127 10.17 0.87 -16.55
CA PHE A 127 10.42 -0.13 -17.58
C PHE A 127 9.13 -0.71 -18.15
N ARG A 128 8.13 -1.03 -17.32
CA ARG A 128 6.82 -1.52 -17.78
C ARG A 128 6.11 -0.51 -18.68
N GLU A 129 6.14 0.77 -18.33
CA GLU A 129 5.56 1.82 -19.17
C GLU A 129 6.34 1.99 -20.47
N ALA A 130 7.67 1.91 -20.43
CA ALA A 130 8.50 1.91 -21.63
C ALA A 130 8.18 0.72 -22.55
N LEU A 131 8.04 -0.49 -22.00
CA LEU A 131 7.67 -1.69 -22.75
C LEU A 131 6.28 -1.59 -23.39
N LYS A 132 5.29 -1.00 -22.71
CA LYS A 132 3.97 -0.75 -23.31
C LYS A 132 4.08 0.16 -24.54
N ILE A 133 4.84 1.24 -24.44
CA ILE A 133 5.07 2.17 -25.56
C ILE A 133 5.77 1.46 -26.72
N ILE A 134 6.84 0.72 -26.42
CA ILE A 134 7.57 -0.07 -27.43
C ILE A 134 6.62 -1.08 -28.10
N GLY A 135 5.79 -1.79 -27.34
CA GLY A 135 4.82 -2.73 -27.88
C GLY A 135 3.82 -2.09 -28.85
N ILE A 136 3.32 -0.89 -28.53
CA ILE A 136 2.44 -0.10 -29.42
C ILE A 136 3.17 0.28 -30.71
N ILE A 137 4.42 0.73 -30.62
CA ILE A 137 5.22 1.12 -31.80
C ILE A 137 5.49 -0.09 -32.69
N VAL A 138 5.92 -1.22 -32.12
CA VAL A 138 6.24 -2.46 -32.87
C VAL A 138 4.99 -2.99 -33.57
N SER A 139 3.85 -3.04 -32.87
CA SER A 139 2.59 -3.51 -33.47
C SER A 139 2.09 -2.58 -34.58
N GLY A 140 2.16 -1.26 -34.41
CA GLY A 140 1.83 -0.29 -35.46
C GLY A 140 2.74 -0.41 -36.70
N GLY A 141 4.05 -0.57 -36.48
CA GLY A 141 5.03 -0.77 -37.56
C GLY A 141 4.79 -2.07 -38.34
N ALA A 142 4.47 -3.16 -37.67
CA ALA A 142 4.15 -4.43 -38.32
C ALA A 142 2.89 -4.35 -39.19
N ILE A 143 1.86 -3.64 -38.72
CA ILE A 143 0.62 -3.40 -39.50
C ILE A 143 0.93 -2.58 -40.75
N LEU A 144 1.65 -1.47 -40.62
CA LEU A 144 2.03 -0.61 -41.75
C LEU A 144 2.92 -1.35 -42.75
N GLY A 145 3.90 -2.11 -42.28
CA GLY A 145 4.78 -2.93 -43.12
C GLY A 145 4.01 -4.02 -43.86
N GLY A 146 3.08 -4.70 -43.19
CA GLY A 146 2.21 -5.69 -43.83
C GLY A 146 1.29 -5.09 -44.89
N LEU A 147 0.69 -3.92 -44.62
CA LEU A 147 -0.11 -3.18 -45.61
C LEU A 147 0.73 -2.73 -46.80
N TYR A 148 1.93 -2.20 -46.57
CA TYR A 148 2.85 -1.80 -47.63
C TYR A 148 3.27 -2.99 -48.50
N PHE A 149 3.64 -4.11 -47.90
CA PHE A 149 4.06 -5.31 -48.63
C PHE A 149 2.90 -5.96 -49.39
N GLY A 150 1.70 -5.98 -48.79
CA GLY A 150 0.48 -6.42 -49.47
C GLY A 150 0.13 -5.52 -50.67
N PHE A 151 0.22 -4.20 -50.49
CA PHE A 151 0.03 -3.23 -51.56
C PHE A 151 1.08 -3.40 -52.68
N SER A 152 2.36 -3.57 -52.33
CA SER A 152 3.42 -3.75 -53.33
C SER A 152 3.30 -5.07 -54.10
N MET A 153 2.78 -6.13 -53.48
CA MET A 153 2.47 -7.39 -54.17
C MET A 153 1.25 -7.25 -55.09
N TYR A 154 0.20 -6.55 -54.65
CA TYR A 154 -1.02 -6.36 -55.43
C TYR A 154 -0.79 -5.50 -56.69
N PHE A 155 0.08 -4.50 -56.59
CA PHE A 155 0.42 -3.59 -57.68
C PHE A 155 1.75 -3.93 -58.38
N LYS A 156 2.30 -5.13 -58.17
CA LYS A 156 3.52 -5.55 -58.85
C LYS A 156 3.25 -5.60 -60.36
N PRO A 157 3.93 -4.78 -61.19
CA PRO A 157 3.67 -4.76 -62.62
C PRO A 157 4.02 -6.13 -63.22
N SER A 158 3.09 -6.70 -63.99
CA SER A 158 3.34 -7.87 -64.82
C SER A 158 4.29 -7.46 -65.92
N ASN A 159 5.59 -7.76 -65.74
CA ASN A 159 6.57 -7.60 -66.81
C ASN A 159 6.26 -8.63 -67.90
N LYS A 160 5.62 -8.16 -68.98
CA LYS A 160 5.64 -8.81 -70.30
C LYS A 160 6.89 -8.38 -71.05
#